data_AF-A0A8S9R899-F1
#
_entry.id   AF-A0A8S9R899-F1
#
_cell.length_a   1.000
_cell.length_b   1.000
_cell.length_c   1.000
_cell.angle_alpha   90.00
_cell.angle_beta   90.00
_cell.angle_gamma   90.00
#
_symmetry.space_group_name_H-M   'P 1'
#
loop_
_entity.id
_entity.type
_entity.pdbx_description
1 polymer ?
#
loop_
_entity_poly.entity_id
_entity_poly.type
_entity_poly.pdbx_seq_one_letter_code
_entity_poly.pdbx_strand_id
1 'polypeptide(L)'
;MPSVNREDEATARPIGVKASKAKAKISVGEEGKNLQDFQQMWELKANDIATKEKLSQTKMLDKLLAKTEPLSELEVALKNKLIKDMLSM
;
A
#
# COMPACT_ATOMS: atom_id res chain seq x y z
N MET A 1 -54.64 -52.17 27.07
CA MET A 1 -54.78 -50.83 27.71
C MET A 1 -53.48 -50.07 27.51
N PRO A 2 -53.52 -48.74 27.36
CA PRO A 2 -52.83 -47.98 26.31
C PRO A 2 -51.36 -47.65 26.64
N SER A 3 -50.51 -47.67 25.61
CA SER A 3 -49.15 -47.12 25.67
C SER A 3 -49.25 -45.59 25.61
N VAL A 4 -48.73 -44.97 26.66
CA VAL A 4 -48.68 -43.52 26.90
C VAL A 4 -47.90 -42.77 25.82
N ASN A 5 -48.51 -41.67 25.33
CA ASN A 5 -47.86 -40.59 24.60
C ASN A 5 -47.11 -39.67 25.56
N ARG A 6 -45.87 -39.30 25.21
CA ARG A 6 -45.09 -38.09 25.53
C ARG A 6 -43.62 -38.41 25.16
N GLU A 7 -42.82 -37.58 24.55
CA GLU A 7 -42.89 -36.15 24.27
C GLU A 7 -41.86 -35.78 23.19
N ASP A 8 -42.19 -34.71 22.48
CA ASP A 8 -41.36 -33.95 21.56
C ASP A 8 -40.10 -33.45 22.29
N GLU A 9 -38.96 -34.10 22.04
CA GLU A 9 -37.66 -33.57 22.45
C GLU A 9 -36.85 -33.25 21.19
N ALA A 10 -37.18 -32.10 20.61
CA ALA A 10 -36.28 -31.32 19.78
C ALA A 10 -34.99 -31.10 20.59
N THR A 11 -34.06 -32.05 20.47
CA THR A 11 -32.74 -31.99 21.09
C THR A 11 -32.00 -30.80 20.49
N ALA A 12 -32.10 -29.66 21.18
CA ALA A 12 -31.32 -28.47 20.94
C ALA A 12 -29.85 -28.88 21.05
N ARG A 13 -29.20 -28.98 19.88
CA ARG A 13 -27.78 -29.33 19.77
C ARG A 13 -26.97 -28.34 20.62
N PRO A 14 -25.98 -28.80 21.40
CA PRO A 14 -25.24 -27.93 22.31
C PRO A 14 -24.61 -26.75 21.56
N ILE A 15 -24.83 -25.55 22.09
CA ILE A 15 -24.12 -24.33 21.69
C ILE A 15 -22.65 -24.55 22.00
N GLY A 16 -21.82 -24.81 20.98
CA GLY A 16 -20.40 -24.97 21.25
C GLY A 16 -19.48 -25.46 20.14
N VAL A 17 -19.96 -25.88 18.95
CA VAL A 17 -19.04 -26.49 17.96
C VAL A 17 -19.23 -26.05 16.50
N LYS A 18 -19.78 -24.85 16.24
CA LYS A 18 -19.82 -24.29 14.87
C LYS A 18 -19.54 -22.78 14.76
N ALA A 19 -18.74 -22.19 15.65
CA ALA A 19 -18.26 -20.83 15.45
C ALA A 19 -17.04 -20.75 14.50
N SER A 20 -16.21 -21.79 14.43
CA SER A 20 -14.95 -21.75 13.66
C SER A 20 -15.13 -21.77 12.14
N LYS A 21 -16.32 -22.05 11.61
CA LYS A 21 -16.56 -22.13 10.15
C LYS A 21 -17.15 -20.87 9.53
N ALA A 22 -17.50 -19.85 10.33
CA ALA A 22 -18.08 -18.61 9.82
C ALA A 22 -17.05 -17.65 9.21
N LYS A 23 -15.76 -17.78 9.54
CA LYS A 23 -14.67 -16.93 9.03
C LYS A 23 -14.20 -17.29 7.61
N ALA A 24 -14.69 -18.38 7.03
CA ALA A 24 -14.25 -18.88 5.72
C ALA A 24 -15.13 -18.45 4.54
N LYS A 25 -16.10 -17.54 4.75
CA LYS A 25 -16.85 -16.93 3.66
C LYS A 25 -16.23 -15.57 3.37
N ILE A 26 -15.10 -15.55 2.66
CA ILE A 26 -14.64 -14.36 1.95
C ILE A 26 -15.79 -14.01 1.01
N SER A 27 -16.53 -12.97 1.37
CA SER A 27 -17.64 -12.50 0.55
C SER A 27 -17.06 -11.95 -0.75
N VAL A 28 -17.72 -12.22 -1.88
CA VAL A 28 -17.35 -11.73 -3.23
C VAL A 28 -17.14 -10.19 -3.29
N GLY A 29 -17.52 -9.44 -2.25
CA GLY A 29 -17.20 -8.00 -2.09
C GLY A 29 -15.84 -7.66 -1.47
N GLU A 30 -15.00 -8.63 -1.07
CA GLU A 30 -13.62 -8.38 -0.58
C GLU A 30 -12.61 -8.24 -1.73
N GLU A 31 -12.89 -8.82 -2.89
CA GLU A 31 -12.02 -8.74 -4.09
C GLU A 31 -11.94 -7.31 -4.63
N GLY A 32 -13.07 -6.57 -4.61
CA GLY A 32 -13.11 -5.15 -4.99
C GLY A 32 -12.38 -4.23 -4.01
N LYS A 33 -12.40 -4.57 -2.70
CA LYS A 33 -11.62 -3.84 -1.68
C LYS A 33 -10.13 -4.07 -1.88
N ASN A 34 -9.74 -5.29 -2.19
CA ASN A 34 -8.36 -5.65 -2.44
C ASN A 34 -7.78 -4.93 -3.68
N LEU A 35 -8.55 -4.80 -4.77
CA LEU A 35 -8.16 -3.98 -5.92
C LEU A 35 -8.02 -2.50 -5.56
N GLN A 36 -8.95 -1.96 -4.77
CA GLN A 36 -8.90 -0.58 -4.30
C GLN A 36 -7.68 -0.33 -3.39
N ASP A 37 -7.35 -1.29 -2.52
CA ASP A 37 -6.17 -1.25 -1.65
C ASP A 37 -4.88 -1.30 -2.47
N PHE A 38 -4.82 -2.12 -3.53
CA PHE A 38 -3.69 -2.16 -4.45
C PHE A 38 -3.52 -0.86 -5.23
N GLN A 39 -4.62 -0.28 -5.69
CA GLN A 39 -4.58 1.01 -6.38
C GLN A 39 -4.04 2.10 -5.44
N GLN A 40 -4.55 2.19 -4.21
CA GLN A 40 -4.03 3.14 -3.21
C GLN A 40 -2.54 2.92 -2.92
N MET A 41 -2.11 1.66 -2.81
CA MET A 41 -0.70 1.34 -2.61
C MET A 41 0.17 1.79 -3.79
N TRP A 42 -0.31 1.61 -5.02
CA TRP A 42 0.39 2.06 -6.22
C TRP A 42 0.48 3.58 -6.31
N GLU A 43 -0.60 4.29 -6.01
CA GLU A 43 -0.62 5.76 -5.97
C GLU A 43 0.35 6.31 -4.92
N LEU A 44 0.36 5.75 -3.71
CA LEU A 44 1.33 6.09 -2.67
C LEU A 44 2.76 5.81 -3.14
N LYS A 45 2.98 4.69 -3.82
CA LYS A 45 4.29 4.33 -4.36
C LYS A 45 4.76 5.30 -5.45
N ALA A 46 3.87 5.71 -6.34
CA ALA A 46 4.18 6.67 -7.39
C ALA A 46 4.59 8.03 -6.80
N ASN A 47 3.87 8.50 -5.78
CA ASN A 47 4.22 9.72 -5.04
C ASN A 47 5.57 9.61 -4.32
N ASP A 48 5.85 8.47 -3.68
CA ASP A 48 7.15 8.19 -3.05
C ASP A 48 8.30 8.17 -4.07
N ILE A 49 8.09 7.60 -5.26
CA ILE A 49 9.09 7.63 -6.33
C ILE A 49 9.34 9.06 -6.80
N ALA A 50 8.29 9.84 -7.07
CA ALA A 50 8.42 11.22 -7.52
C ALA A 50 9.15 12.10 -6.48
N THR A 51 8.86 11.92 -5.19
CA THR A 51 9.58 12.66 -4.12
C THR A 51 11.03 12.21 -3.97
N LYS A 52 11.32 10.93 -4.15
CA LYS A 52 12.69 10.39 -4.16
C LYS A 52 13.53 10.89 -5.33
N GLU A 53 12.95 11.02 -6.51
CA GLU A 53 13.64 11.61 -7.67
C GLU A 53 14.05 13.06 -7.39
N LYS A 54 13.13 13.88 -6.86
CA LYS A 54 13.41 15.27 -6.45
C LYS A 54 14.51 15.34 -5.38
N LEU A 55 14.46 14.45 -4.39
CA LEU A 55 15.49 14.37 -3.36
C LEU A 55 16.85 13.96 -3.94
N SER A 56 16.88 13.04 -4.90
CA SER A 56 18.10 12.61 -5.59
C SER A 56 18.74 13.75 -6.37
N GLN A 57 17.93 14.52 -7.12
CA GLN A 57 18.40 15.71 -7.84
C GLN A 57 19.00 16.75 -6.91
N THR A 58 18.33 17.04 -5.79
CA THR A 58 18.82 17.98 -4.76
C THR A 58 20.16 17.51 -4.18
N LYS A 59 20.26 16.24 -3.77
CA LYS A 59 21.51 15.66 -3.25
C LYS A 59 22.65 15.69 -4.27
N MET A 60 22.34 15.47 -5.55
CA MET A 60 23.33 15.56 -6.61
C MET A 60 23.83 16.99 -6.78
N LEU A 61 22.92 17.96 -6.75
CA LEU A 61 23.26 19.39 -6.83
C LEU A 61 24.12 19.81 -5.63
N ASP A 62 23.77 19.41 -4.42
CA ASP A 62 24.56 19.71 -3.21
C ASP A 62 25.99 19.18 -3.33
N LYS A 63 26.16 17.97 -3.85
CA LYS A 63 27.50 17.40 -4.09
C LYS A 63 28.30 18.19 -5.12
N LEU A 64 27.65 18.66 -6.19
CA LEU A 64 28.30 19.50 -7.20
C LEU A 64 28.68 20.87 -6.64
N LEU A 65 27.86 21.44 -5.75
CA LEU A 65 28.12 22.72 -5.09
C LEU A 65 29.19 22.63 -3.99
N ALA A 66 29.33 21.47 -3.34
CA ALA A 66 30.33 21.25 -2.30
C ALA A 66 31.75 21.03 -2.85
N LYS A 67 31.90 20.78 -4.16
CA LYS A 67 33.21 20.66 -4.79
C LYS A 67 33.94 22.00 -4.77
N THR A 68 35.15 22.01 -4.21
CA THR A 68 36.06 23.17 -4.17
C THR A 68 36.93 23.30 -5.42
N GLU A 69 37.05 22.22 -6.19
CA GLU A 69 37.77 22.19 -7.46
C GLU A 69 36.93 22.80 -8.59
N PRO A 70 37.56 23.37 -9.64
CA PRO A 70 36.83 23.87 -10.79
C PRO A 70 36.06 22.73 -11.47
N LEU A 71 34.75 22.92 -11.62
CA LEU A 71 33.90 21.94 -12.29
C LEU A 71 34.27 21.84 -13.78
N SER A 72 34.25 20.62 -14.31
CA SER A 72 34.35 20.42 -15.76
C SER A 72 33.16 21.04 -16.48
N GLU A 73 33.32 21.40 -17.76
CA GLU A 73 32.27 22.00 -18.60
C GLU A 73 30.98 21.14 -18.58
N LEU A 74 31.12 19.82 -18.62
CA LEU A 74 29.99 18.89 -18.52
C LEU A 74 29.27 18.96 -17.17
N GLU A 75 30.01 19.08 -16.08
CA GLU A 75 29.43 19.18 -14.74
C GLU A 75 28.76 20.54 -14.52
N VAL A 76 29.31 21.62 -15.10
CA VAL A 76 28.66 22.94 -15.12
C VAL A 76 27.34 22.89 -15.88
N ALA A 77 27.33 22.26 -17.06
CA ALA A 77 26.11 22.08 -17.85
C ALA A 77 25.05 21.27 -17.07
N LEU A 78 25.46 20.17 -16.41
CA LEU A 78 24.59 19.37 -15.56
C LEU A 78 24.03 20.18 -14.38
N LYS A 79 24.89 20.93 -13.68
CA LYS A 79 24.50 21.81 -12.57
C LYS A 79 23.44 22.82 -13.00
N ASN A 80 23.66 23.50 -14.13
CA ASN A 80 22.72 24.50 -14.65
C ASN A 80 21.39 23.86 -15.06
N LYS A 81 21.43 22.67 -15.67
CA LYS A 81 20.22 21.91 -15.99
C LYS A 81 19.43 21.55 -14.73
N LEU A 82 20.08 21.00 -13.71
CA LEU A 82 19.44 20.65 -12.43
C LEU A 82 18.79 21.87 -11.77
N ILE A 83 19.49 23.01 -11.72
CA ILE A 83 18.95 24.26 -11.17
C ILE A 83 17.71 24.70 -11.97
N LYS A 84 17.78 24.66 -13.31
CA LYS A 84 16.65 25.03 -14.18
C LYS A 84 15.45 24.12 -13.95
N ASP A 85 15.66 22.81 -13.92
CA ASP A 85 14.60 21.82 -13.71
C ASP A 85 13.92 22.01 -12.34
N MET A 86 14.70 22.36 -11.30
CA MET A 86 14.17 22.65 -9.96
C MET A 86 13.39 23.97 -9.89
N LEU A 87 13.80 25.00 -10.63
CA LEU A 87 13.16 26.31 -10.65
C LEU A 87 11.98 26.42 -11.63
N SER A 88 11.89 25.52 -12.60
CA SER A 88 10.82 25.49 -13.61
C SER A 88 9.60 24.67 -13.17
N MET A 89 9.63 24.09 -11.98
CA MET A 89 8.57 23.25 -11.42
C MET A 89 7.58 24.06 -10.58
#